data_AF-A0A2S9DPZ2-F1
#
_entry.id   AF-A0A2S9DPZ2-F1
#
_cell.length_a   1.000
_cell.length_b   1.000
_cell.length_c   1.000
_cell.angle_alpha   90.00
_cell.angle_beta   90.00
_cell.angle_gamma   90.00
#
_symmetry.space_group_name_H-M   'P 1'
#
loop_
_entity.id
_entity.type
_entity.pdbx_description
1 polymer ?
#
loop_
_entity_poly.entity_id
_entity_poly.type
_entity_poly.pdbx_seq_one_letter_code
_entity_poly.pdbx_strand_id
1 'polypeptide(L)' 'MYEVKHVLSINGVDIYQAWLDTVRDTRSKARITTRVDRASLGHFGVTEPVGDGVFEMKLDFGPGFRVYYAV' A
#
# COMPACT_ATOMS: atom_id res chain seq x y z
N MET A 1 -4.46 -16.05 -4.63
CA MET A 1 -4.42 -15.42 -3.29
C MET A 1 -2.96 -15.12 -3.02
N TYR A 2 -2.65 -13.87 -2.69
CA TYR A 2 -1.29 -13.38 -2.48
C TYR A 2 -1.05 -13.21 -0.98
N GLU A 3 0.13 -13.60 -0.52
CA GLU A 3 0.59 -13.30 0.84
C GLU A 3 1.15 -11.87 0.84
N VAL A 4 0.63 -10.99 1.69
CA VAL A 4 1.14 -9.62 1.82
C VAL A 4 2.36 -9.62 2.74
N LYS A 5 3.50 -9.18 2.21
CA LYS A 5 4.72 -8.95 2.99
C LYS A 5 5.10 -7.49 2.93
N HIS A 6 5.39 -6.90 4.09
CA HIS A 6 5.86 -5.53 4.15
C HIS A 6 7.39 -5.49 4.00
N VAL A 7 7.86 -4.53 3.21
CA VAL A 7 9.29 -4.30 3.05
C VAL A 7 9.83 -3.69 4.35
N LEU A 8 10.86 -4.34 4.89
CA LEU A 8 11.62 -3.83 6.01
C LEU A 8 12.81 -3.03 5.51
N SER A 9 13.09 -1.89 6.15
CA SER A 9 14.33 -1.16 5.96
C SER A 9 15.52 -1.98 6.47
N ILE A 10 16.74 -1.51 6.18
CA ILE A 10 17.98 -2.13 6.69
C ILE A 10 18.02 -2.23 8.23
N ASN A 11 17.28 -1.37 8.92
CA ASN A 11 17.18 -1.35 10.38
C ASN A 11 15.97 -2.15 10.92
N GLY A 12 15.28 -2.92 10.06
CA GLY A 12 14.11 -3.71 10.44
C GLY A 12 12.81 -2.89 10.59
N VAL A 13 12.78 -1.65 10.10
CA VAL A 13 11.57 -0.81 10.17
C VAL A 13 10.62 -1.18 9.05
N ASP A 14 9.38 -1.53 9.40
CA ASP A 14 8.30 -1.66 8.44
C ASP A 14 7.94 -0.28 7.85
N ILE A 15 8.34 -0.05 6.60
CA ILE A 15 8.20 1.24 5.93
C ILE A 15 6.72 1.56 5.70
N TYR A 16 5.92 0.55 5.35
CA TYR A 16 4.49 0.71 5.11
C TYR A 16 3.76 1.06 6.41
N GLN A 17 4.01 0.32 7.49
CA GLN A 17 3.36 0.56 8.77
C GLN A 17 3.79 1.91 9.37
N ALA A 18 5.08 2.24 9.32
CA ALA A 18 5.58 3.52 9.81
C ALA A 18 4.95 4.70 9.07
N TRP A 19 4.80 4.61 7.74
CA TRP A 19 4.09 5.61 6.95
C TRP A 19 2.60 5.67 7.31
N LEU A 20 1.94 4.51 7.40
CA LEU A 20 0.51 4.43 7.75
C LEU A 20 0.25 5.05 9.14
N ASP A 21 1.19 4.93 10.06
CA ASP A 21 1.11 5.53 11.40
C ASP A 21 1.09 7.05 11.38
N THR A 22 1.72 7.68 10.39
CA THR A 22 1.70 9.15 10.21
C THR A 22 0.35 9.69 9.74
N VAL A 23 -0.52 8.85 9.15
CA VAL A 23 -1.82 9.27 8.61
C VAL A 23 -2.79 9.51 9.76
N ARG A 24 -3.09 10.77 10.10
CA ARG A 24 -3.95 11.06 11.27
C ARG A 24 -5.42 10.67 11.11
N ASP A 25 -5.93 10.70 9.87
CA ASP A 25 -7.33 10.36 9.61
C ASP A 25 -7.55 8.84 9.61
N THR A 26 -8.24 8.36 10.65
CA THR A 26 -8.58 6.94 10.82
C THR A 26 -9.40 6.39 9.65
N ARG A 27 -10.26 7.20 9.03
CA ARG A 27 -11.03 6.75 7.85
C ARG A 27 -10.12 6.51 6.66
N SER A 28 -9.16 7.40 6.42
CA SER A 28 -8.14 7.21 5.40
C SER A 28 -7.29 5.98 5.67
N LYS A 29 -6.81 5.76 6.91
CA LYS A 29 -6.09 4.52 7.28
C LYS A 29 -6.88 3.27 6.93
N ALA A 30 -8.13 3.19 7.36
CA ALA A 30 -8.99 2.03 7.12
C ALA A 30 -9.22 1.76 5.62
N ARG A 31 -9.35 2.82 4.82
CA ARG A 31 -9.50 2.69 3.36
C ARG A 31 -8.22 2.20 2.67
N ILE A 32 -7.05 2.62 3.16
CA ILE A 32 -5.74 2.15 2.68
C ILE A 32 -5.59 0.67 3.00
N THR A 33 -5.76 0.26 4.27
CA THR A 33 -5.61 -1.15 4.68
C THR A 33 -6.60 -2.06 3.97
N THR A 34 -7.88 -1.66 3.89
CA THR A 34 -8.90 -2.42 3.13
C THR A 34 -8.51 -2.61 1.67
N ARG A 35 -7.80 -1.65 1.06
CA ARG A 35 -7.35 -1.80 -0.33
C ARG A 35 -6.22 -2.82 -0.45
N VAL A 36 -5.27 -2.80 0.47
CA VAL A 36 -4.19 -3.81 0.53
C VAL A 36 -4.77 -5.20 0.76
N ASP A 37 -5.74 -5.34 1.67
CA ASP A 37 -6.44 -6.61 1.90
C ASP A 37 -7.13 -7.13 0.63
N ARG A 38 -7.78 -6.25 -0.13
CA ARG A 38 -8.37 -6.62 -1.43
C ARG A 38 -7.33 -7.01 -2.47
N ALA A 39 -6.18 -6.35 -2.49
CA ALA A 39 -5.08 -6.71 -3.36
C ALA A 39 -4.55 -8.12 -3.05
N SER A 40 -4.52 -8.53 -1.78
CA SER A 40 -4.18 -9.91 -1.38
C SER A 40 -5.11 -10.96 -2.01
N LEU A 41 -6.37 -10.59 -2.29
CA LEU A 41 -7.34 -11.44 -2.97
C LEU A 41 -7.25 -11.36 -4.50
N GLY A 42 -6.29 -10.60 -5.04
CA GLY A 42 -6.10 -10.35 -6.47
C GLY A 42 -6.87 -9.15 -7.02
N HIS A 43 -7.50 -8.36 -6.15
CA HIS A 43 -8.24 -7.15 -6.53
C HIS A 43 -7.39 -5.89 -6.27
N PHE A 44 -6.41 -5.65 -7.14
CA PHE A 44 -5.43 -4.56 -6.99
C PHE A 44 -6.01 -3.15 -7.19
N GLY A 45 -7.13 -3.03 -7.90
CA GLY A 45 -7.75 -1.73 -8.20
C GLY A 45 -7.02 -0.99 -9.32
N VAL A 46 -6.94 0.34 -9.22
CA VAL A 46 -6.23 1.18 -10.20
C VAL A 46 -4.74 1.14 -9.89
N THR A 47 -3.97 0.54 -10.78
CA THR A 47 -2.52 0.37 -10.62
C THR A 47 -1.77 0.65 -11.91
N GLU A 48 -0.58 1.20 -11.80
CA GLU A 48 0.30 1.46 -12.94
C GLU A 48 1.72 0.97 -12.64
N PRO A 49 2.42 0.37 -13.64
CA PRO A 49 3.83 0.04 -13.47
C PRO A 49 4.65 1.33 -13.40
N VAL A 50 5.60 1.39 -12.45
CA VAL A 50 6.52 2.54 -12.29
C VAL A 50 7.97 2.20 -12.62
N GLY A 51 8.22 0.98 -13.10
CA GLY A 51 9.57 0.48 -13.45
C GLY A 51 10.05 -0.61 -12.50
N ASP A 52 11.06 -1.37 -12.93
CA ASP A 52 11.77 -2.37 -12.11
C ASP A 52 10.89 -3.40 -11.38
N GLY A 53 9.76 -3.78 -12.00
CA GLY A 53 8.80 -4.72 -11.41
C GLY A 53 7.96 -4.14 -10.27
N VAL A 54 8.03 -2.82 -10.05
CA VAL A 54 7.25 -2.11 -9.04
C VAL A 54 6.00 -1.51 -9.68
N PHE A 55 4.89 -1.60 -8.94
CA PHE A 55 3.60 -1.05 -9.31
C PHE A 55 3.16 -0.03 -8.27
N GLU A 56 2.60 1.09 -8.74
CA GLU A 56 1.92 2.08 -7.93
C GLU A 56 0.43 1.76 -7.88
N MET A 57 -0.13 1.63 -6.68
CA MET A 57 -1.57 1.54 -6.43
C MET A 57 -2.13 2.91 -6.06
N LYS A 58 -3.03 3.42 -6.91
CA LYS A 58 -3.61 4.76 -6.78
C LYS A 58 -4.85 4.75 -5.91
N LEU A 59 -4.83 5.56 -4.85
CA LEU A 59 -5.93 5.76 -3.91
C LEU A 59 -6.36 7.24 -3.95
N ASP A 60 -7.23 7.58 -4.89
CA ASP A 60 -7.66 8.97 -5.15
C ASP A 60 -8.75 9.43 -4.18
N PHE A 61 -8.39 9.53 -2.91
CA PHE A 61 -9.19 10.14 -1.87
C PHE A 61 -8.33 10.90 -0.86
N GLY A 62 -8.94 11.85 -0.16
CA GLY A 62 -8.20 12.74 0.74
C GLY A 62 -7.10 13.49 -0.04
N PRO A 63 -5.84 13.48 0.42
CA PRO A 63 -4.72 14.10 -0.30
C PRO A 63 -4.27 13.32 -1.55
N GLY A 64 -4.83 12.12 -1.80
CA GLY A 64 -4.33 11.20 -2.81
C GLY A 64 -3.20 10.35 -2.26
N PHE A 65 -3.50 9.11 -1.88
CA PHE A 65 -2.50 8.18 -1.35
C PHE A 65 -1.98 7.25 -2.45
N ARG A 66 -0.76 6.74 -2.27
CA ARG A 66 -0.10 5.79 -3.16
C ARG A 66 0.53 4.68 -2.34
N VAL A 67 0.30 3.43 -2.73
CA VAL A 67 0.95 2.26 -2.14
C VAL A 67 1.76 1.59 -3.24
N TYR A 68 3.04 1.35 -2.97
CA TYR A 68 3.94 0.71 -3.92
C TYR A 68 4.10 -0.76 -3.56
N TYR A 69 4.04 -1.64 -4.56
CA TYR A 69 4.14 -3.08 -4.36
C TYR A 69 4.83 -3.78 -5.54
N ALA A 70 5.28 -5.00 -5.30
CA ALA A 70 5.76 -5.93 -6.31
C ALA A 70 5.06 -7.29 -6.09
N VAL A 71 4.97 -8.09 -7.15
CA VAL A 71 4.34 -9.42 -7.16
C VAL A 71 5.26 -10.46 -7.79
#